data_AF-A0A2V2AS60-F1
#
_entry.id   AF-A0A2V2AS60-F1
#
_cell.length_a   1.000
_cell.length_b   1.000
_cell.length_c   1.000
_cell.angle_alpha   90.00
_cell.angle_beta   90.00
_cell.angle_gamma   90.00
#
_symmetry.space_group_name_H-M   'P 1'
#
loop_
_entity.id
_entity.type
_entity.pdbx_description
1 polymer ?
#
loop_
_entity_poly.entity_id
_entity_poly.type
_entity_poly.pdbx_seq_one_letter_code
_entity_poly.pdbx_strand_id
1 'polypeptide(L)' 'MSCVSLDSGPVRQGARWRNTSAFRGRTTDLECRLDVRERARLVFAGENRTVTVFDDLRFGVEDTGTRLTTGPR' A
#
# COMPACT_ATOMS: atom_id res chain seq x y z
N MET A 1 -15.08 4.71 -2.84
CA MET A 1 -13.77 4.11 -2.54
C MET A 1 -12.71 5.07 -3.06
N SER A 2 -11.75 5.50 -2.25
CA SER A 2 -10.76 6.52 -2.63
C SER A 2 -9.40 6.28 -2.00
N CYS A 3 -8.35 6.76 -2.66
CA CYS A 3 -6.99 6.78 -2.11
C CYS A 3 -6.40 8.16 -2.38
N VAL A 4 -6.13 8.92 -1.31
CA VAL A 4 -5.72 10.33 -1.41
C VAL A 4 -4.36 10.49 -0.75
N SER A 5 -3.40 11.09 -1.47
CA SER A 5 -2.09 11.43 -0.90
C SER A 5 -2.27 12.42 0.25
N LEU A 6 -1.60 12.16 1.37
CA LEU A 6 -1.57 13.06 2.52
C LEU A 6 -0.34 13.97 2.53
N ASP A 7 0.67 13.62 1.74
CA ASP A 7 1.90 14.38 1.62
C ASP A 7 1.95 15.14 0.29
N SER A 8 2.64 16.28 0.31
CA SER A 8 3.03 17.03 -0.89
C SER A 8 4.42 16.58 -1.35
N GLY A 9 4.58 16.29 -2.65
CA GLY A 9 5.87 15.98 -3.26
C GLY A 9 5.96 14.55 -3.82
N PRO A 10 7.17 14.11 -4.22
CA PRO A 10 7.35 12.82 -4.87
C PRO A 10 7.16 11.65 -3.91
N VAL A 11 6.74 10.51 -4.46
CA VAL A 11 6.59 9.27 -3.70
C VAL A 11 7.96 8.74 -3.29
N ARG A 12 8.20 8.73 -1.99
CA ARG A 12 9.40 8.21 -1.32
C ARG A 12 9.01 7.31 -0.15
N GLN A 13 9.97 6.57 0.40
CA GLN A 13 9.74 5.85 1.65
C GLN A 13 9.24 6.84 2.73
N GLY A 14 8.24 6.42 3.49
CA GLY A 14 7.51 7.22 4.46
C GLY A 14 6.34 8.02 3.88
N ALA A 15 6.13 8.06 2.56
CA ALA A 15 4.96 8.72 1.96
C ALA A 15 3.65 8.07 2.43
N ARG A 16 2.59 8.88 2.53
CA ARG A 16 1.33 8.50 3.17
C ARG A 16 0.09 8.79 2.34
N TRP A 17 -0.90 7.94 2.50
CA TRP A 17 -2.21 8.05 1.86
C TRP A 17 -3.33 7.74 2.85
N ARG A 18 -4.48 8.39 2.66
CA ARG A 18 -5.74 7.95 3.24
C ARG A 18 -6.44 7.03 2.26
N ASN A 19 -6.58 5.76 2.63
CA ASN A 19 -7.33 4.77 1.86
C ASN A 19 -8.71 4.57 2.50
N THR A 20 -9.76 4.87 1.75
CA THR A 20 -11.15 4.68 2.16
C THR A 20 -11.74 3.53 1.36
N SER A 21 -11.97 2.40 2.03
CA SER A 21 -12.58 1.21 1.48
C SER A 21 -14.01 1.03 1.98
N ALA A 22 -14.85 0.32 1.22
CA ALA A 22 -16.20 -0.04 1.65
C ALA A 22 -16.45 -1.52 1.36
N PHE A 23 -16.81 -2.28 2.38
CA PHE A 23 -17.14 -3.69 2.26
C PHE A 23 -18.38 -4.02 3.09
N ARG A 24 -19.37 -4.66 2.45
CA ARG A 24 -20.67 -5.02 3.09
C ARG A 24 -21.33 -3.84 3.84
N GLY A 25 -21.33 -2.66 3.22
CA GLY A 25 -21.93 -1.45 3.80
C GLY A 25 -21.14 -0.79 4.93
N ARG A 26 -19.96 -1.33 5.28
CA ARG A 26 -19.05 -0.72 6.26
C ARG A 26 -17.93 0.00 5.55
N THR A 27 -17.73 1.27 5.89
CA THR A 27 -16.58 2.06 5.43
C THR A 27 -15.43 1.89 6.41
N THR A 28 -14.23 1.67 5.90
CA THR A 28 -12.98 1.63 6.68
C THR A 28 -11.98 2.60 6.08
N ASP A 29 -11.48 3.49 6.91
CA ASP A 29 -10.37 4.37 6.59
C ASP A 29 -9.08 3.83 7.20
N LEU A 30 -8.03 3.78 6.39
CA LEU A 30 -6.67 3.45 6.81
C LEU A 30 -5.74 4.60 6.44
N GLU A 31 -4.83 4.95 7.34
CA GLU A 31 -3.63 5.69 6.95
C GLU A 31 -2.59 4.66 6.50
N CYS A 32 -2.28 4.67 5.20
CA CYS A 32 -1.27 3.80 4.61
C CYS A 32 0.05 4.54 4.49
N ARG A 33 1.16 3.92 4.90
CA ARG A 33 2.53 4.43 4.78
C ARG A 33 3.38 3.48 3.95
N LEU A 34 4.23 4.03 3.08
CA LEU A 34 5.25 3.25 2.34
C LEU A 34 6.46 2.97 3.25
N ASP A 35 6.51 1.78 3.86
CA ASP A 35 7.58 1.37 4.77
C ASP A 35 8.87 0.97 4.05
N VAL A 36 8.77 0.32 2.88
CA VAL A 36 9.93 -0.10 2.07
C VAL A 36 9.75 0.37 0.63
N ARG A 37 10.78 1.02 0.07
CA ARG A 37 10.83 1.43 -1.34
C ARG A 37 12.13 0.99 -2.00
N GLU A 38 12.11 -0.19 -2.58
CA GLU A 38 13.23 -0.77 -3.32
C GLU A 38 12.84 -1.00 -4.78
N ARG A 39 13.82 -1.31 -5.64
CA ARG A 39 13.60 -1.47 -7.09
C ARG A 39 12.56 -2.55 -7.42
N ALA A 40 12.54 -3.64 -6.66
CA ALA A 40 11.69 -4.81 -6.91
C ALA A 40 10.81 -5.18 -5.70
N ARG A 41 10.71 -4.29 -4.70
CA ARG A 41 9.91 -4.52 -3.49
C ARG A 41 9.33 -3.23 -2.96
N LEU A 42 8.03 -3.24 -2.67
CA LEU A 42 7.34 -2.19 -1.94
C LEU A 42 6.61 -2.81 -0.75
N VAL A 43 6.72 -2.20 0.44
CA VAL A 43 5.94 -2.62 1.61
C VAL A 43 5.10 -1.45 2.08
N PHE A 44 3.79 -1.63 2.15
CA PHE A 44 2.87 -0.66 2.74
C PHE A 44 2.36 -1.16 4.08
N ALA A 45 2.25 -0.26 5.05
CA ALA A 45 1.60 -0.47 6.33
C ALA A 45 0.35 0.41 6.39
N GLY A 46 -0.83 -0.20 6.44
CA GLY A 46 -2.11 0.47 6.63
C GLY A 46 -2.59 0.30 8.05
N GLU A 47 -2.91 1.39 8.74
CA GLU A 47 -3.38 1.32 10.13
C GLU A 47 -4.56 2.25 10.43
N ASN A 48 -5.41 1.77 11.34
CA ASN A 48 -6.34 2.57 12.12
C ASN A 48 -6.47 1.96 13.51
N ARG A 49 -7.40 2.47 14.34
CA ARG A 49 -7.57 2.01 15.72
C ARG A 49 -7.90 0.50 15.86
N THR A 50 -8.43 -0.12 14.82
CA THR A 50 -9.00 -1.47 14.86
C THR A 50 -8.35 -2.45 13.90
N VAL A 51 -7.60 -1.97 12.92
CA VAL A 51 -7.05 -2.76 11.82
C VAL A 51 -5.60 -2.33 11.60
N THR A 52 -4.74 -3.34 11.47
CA THR A 52 -3.40 -3.19 10.91
C THR A 52 -3.29 -4.17 9.75
N VAL A 53 -2.85 -3.67 8.60
CA VAL A 53 -2.64 -4.46 7.39
C VAL A 53 -1.28 -4.14 6.80
N PHE A 54 -0.67 -5.16 6.18
CA PHE A 54 0.57 -5.00 5.44
C PHE A 54 0.42 -5.57 4.04
N ASP A 55 0.90 -4.81 3.05
CA ASP A 55 1.02 -5.25 1.67
C ASP A 55 2.50 -5.30 1.32
N ASP A 56 3.08 -6.50 1.23
CA ASP A 56 4.45 -6.71 0.74
C ASP A 56 4.40 -7.17 -0.71
N LEU A 57 4.70 -6.23 -1.61
CA LEU A 57 4.63 -6.37 -3.06
C LEU A 57 6.03 -6.63 -3.60
N ARG A 58 6.23 -7.75 -4.28
CA ARG A 58 7.49 -8.09 -4.98
C ARG A 58 7.26 -8.16 -6.49
N PHE A 59 8.21 -7.60 -7.23
CA PHE A 59 8.13 -7.44 -8.68
C PHE A 59 9.24 -8.26 -9.36
N GLY A 60 8.84 -9.19 -10.22
CA GLY A 60 9.72 -9.97 -11.09
C GLY A 60 9.49 -9.65 -12.56
N VAL A 61 10.48 -9.95 -13.40
CA VAL A 61 10.37 -9.81 -14.86
C VAL A 61 9.69 -11.04 -15.45
N GLU A 62 8.83 -10.82 -16.44
CA GLU A 62 8.27 -11.84 -17.34
C GLU A 62 8.51 -11.43 -18.79
N ASP A 63 8.45 -12.40 -19.72
CA ASP A 63 8.74 -12.19 -21.15
C ASP A 63 7.99 -11.00 -21.76
N THR A 64 6.73 -10.78 -21.37
CA THR A 64 5.89 -9.68 -21.85
C THR A 64 5.30 -8.84 -20.72
N GLY A 65 5.83 -8.95 -19.50
CA GLY A 65 5.18 -8.33 -18.35
C GLY A 65 5.98 -8.28 -17.06
N THR A 66 5.25 -8.07 -15.97
CA THR A 66 5.80 -8.04 -14.62
C THR A 66 5.03 -9.03 -13.77
N ARG A 67 5.73 -9.95 -13.12
CA ARG A 67 5.15 -10.83 -12.10
C ARG A 67 5.04 -10.04 -10.80
N LEU A 68 3.82 -9.88 -10.30
CA LEU A 68 3.57 -9.38 -8.96
C LEU A 68 3.33 -10.57 -8.02
N THR A 69 4.11 -10.68 -6.96
CA THR A 69 3.82 -11.59 -5.85
C THR A 69 3.55 -10.80 -4.58
N THR A 70 2.52 -11.23 -3.85
CA THR A 70 2.23 -10.74 -2.51
C THR A 70 2.66 -11.77 -1.49
N GLY A 71 3.09 -11.34 -0.31
CA GLY A 71 3.50 -12.26 0.74
C GLY A 71 3.36 -11.62 2.13
N PRO A 72 3.47 -12.42 3.19
CA PRO A 72 3.61 -11.87 4.53
C PRO A 72 4.85 -10.97 4.60
N ARG A 73 4.75 -9.88 5.38
CA ARG A 73 5.84 -8.93 5.65
C ARG A 73 7.01 -9.59 6.36
#